data_AF-A0A7W1DPV0-F1
#
_entry.id   AF-A0A7W1DPV0-F1
#
_cell.length_a   1.000
_cell.length_b   1.000
_cell.length_c   1.000
_cell.angle_alpha   90.00
_cell.angle_beta   90.00
_cell.angle_gamma   90.00
#
_symmetry.space_group_name_H-M   'P 1'
#
loop_
_entity.id
_entity.type
_entity.pdbx_description
1 polymer ?
#
loop_
_entity_poly.entity_id
_entity_poly.type
_entity_poly.pdbx_seq_one_letter_code
_entity_poly.pdbx_strand_id
1 'polypeptide(L)'
;MAARPTWKGFLKISLVNIPVRVFPATDSAATISFNQLHGECQTRIQQKRWCSHCEREVPNSEIVKGYEFEKGRYVVMQEDDMAKVRPE
;
A
#
# COMPACT_ATOMS: atom_id res chain seq x y z
N MET A 1 -4.41 8.01 -23.10
CA MET A 1 -3.80 8.53 -21.85
C MET A 1 -2.32 8.72 -22.11
N ALA A 2 -1.71 9.87 -21.75
CA ALA A 2 -0.29 10.10 -22.03
C ALA A 2 0.58 9.14 -21.20
N ALA A 3 1.53 8.44 -21.84
CA ALA A 3 2.38 7.45 -21.19
C ALA A 3 3.22 8.12 -20.08
N ARG A 4 2.90 7.82 -18.81
CA ARG A 4 3.68 8.26 -17.66
C ARG A 4 4.71 7.18 -17.32
N PRO A 5 6.01 7.50 -17.25
CA PRO A 5 7.00 6.51 -16.86
C PRO A 5 6.80 6.12 -15.39
N THR A 6 6.87 4.82 -15.09
CA THR A 6 6.81 4.29 -13.72
C THR A 6 8.06 4.69 -12.94
N TRP A 7 9.19 4.84 -13.63
CA TRP A 7 10.45 5.22 -13.03
C TRP A 7 11.31 6.05 -13.98
N LYS A 8 12.05 7.00 -13.41
CA LYS A 8 13.05 7.82 -14.09
C LYS A 8 14.34 7.75 -13.28
N GLY A 9 15.46 7.54 -13.96
CA GLY A 9 16.76 7.51 -13.30
C GLY A 9 17.91 7.44 -14.30
N PHE A 10 19.08 7.06 -13.81
CA PHE A 10 20.30 6.95 -14.61
C PHE A 10 20.79 5.51 -14.60
N LEU A 11 21.13 5.01 -15.77
CA LEU A 11 21.87 3.77 -15.93
C LEU A 11 23.37 4.11 -15.92
N LYS A 12 24.10 3.61 -14.91
CA LYS A 12 25.54 3.75 -14.79
C LYS A 12 26.26 2.57 -15.43
N ILE A 13 27.06 2.83 -16.45
CA ILE A 13 27.98 1.84 -17.03
C ILE A 13 29.39 2.42 -16.94
N SER A 14 30.20 1.85 -16.05
CA SER A 14 31.56 2.34 -15.75
C SER A 14 31.53 3.84 -15.38
N LEU A 15 31.96 4.72 -16.28
CA LEU A 15 32.02 6.18 -16.09
C LEU A 15 30.89 6.95 -16.81
N VAL A 16 30.00 6.27 -17.53
CA VAL A 16 28.94 6.90 -18.32
C VAL A 16 27.61 6.84 -17.58
N ASN A 17 26.93 7.99 -17.50
CA ASN A 17 25.57 8.13 -16.94
C ASN A 17 24.57 8.35 -18.07
N ILE A 18 23.68 7.38 -18.32
CA ILE A 18 22.65 7.48 -19.36
C ILE A 18 21.28 7.69 -18.70
N PRO A 19 20.57 8.81 -18.96
CA PRO A 19 19.23 9.01 -18.43
C PRO A 19 18.25 8.03 -19.10
N VAL A 20 17.48 7.31 -18.28
CA VAL A 20 16.51 6.30 -18.75
C VAL A 20 15.12 6.57 -18.16
N ARG A 21 14.09 6.14 -18.91
CA ARG A 21 12.69 6.16 -18.48
C ARG A 21 12.13 4.76 -18.67
N VAL A 22 11.59 4.19 -17.60
CA VAL A 22 10.99 2.85 -17.63
C VAL A 22 9.48 2.98 -17.77
N PHE A 23 8.93 2.23 -18.72
CA PHE A 23 7.51 2.13 -18.98
C PHE A 23 7.07 0.68 -18.79
N PRO A 24 5.89 0.43 -18.23
CA PRO A 24 5.37 -0.93 -18.12
C PRO A 24 5.06 -1.48 -19.51
N ALA A 25 5.46 -2.73 -19.78
CA ALA A 25 5.19 -3.39 -21.06
C ALA A 25 3.72 -3.80 -21.20
N THR A 26 3.02 -3.98 -20.08
CA THR A 26 1.60 -4.30 -20.01
C THR A 26 0.86 -3.17 -19.29
N ASP A 27 -0.26 -2.75 -19.86
CA ASP A 27 -1.12 -1.75 -19.23
C ASP A 27 -2.26 -2.45 -18.49
N SER A 28 -2.23 -2.42 -17.15
CA SER A 28 -3.32 -2.93 -16.32
C SER A 28 -4.56 -2.04 -16.35
N ALA A 29 -4.50 -0.84 -16.97
CA ALA A 29 -5.64 0.06 -17.13
C ALA A 29 -6.78 -0.53 -17.97
N ALA A 30 -6.54 -1.59 -18.74
CA ALA A 30 -7.59 -2.35 -19.40
C ALA A 30 -8.47 -3.15 -18.43
N THR A 31 -8.07 -3.27 -17.16
CA THR A 31 -8.86 -3.97 -16.13
C THR A 31 -9.95 -3.03 -15.62
N ILE A 32 -11.19 -3.34 -15.97
CA ILE A 32 -12.36 -2.64 -15.43
C ILE A 32 -12.37 -2.84 -13.91
N SER A 33 -12.33 -1.73 -13.16
CA SER A 33 -12.44 -1.74 -11.69
C SER A 33 -13.82 -1.23 -11.27
N PHE A 34 -14.40 -1.88 -10.27
CA PHE A 34 -15.70 -1.52 -9.72
C PHE A 34 -15.53 -0.84 -8.36
N ASN A 35 -16.30 0.23 -8.13
CA ASN A 35 -16.43 0.81 -6.81
C ASN A 35 -17.59 0.11 -6.07
N GLN A 36 -17.43 -0.11 -4.77
CA GLN A 36 -18.54 -0.58 -3.93
C GLN A 36 -19.53 0.57 -3.69
N LEU A 37 -20.78 0.36 -4.08
CA LEU A 37 -21.88 1.31 -3.89
C LEU A 37 -22.90 0.74 -2.91
N HIS A 38 -23.55 1.62 -2.14
CA HIS A 38 -24.72 1.28 -1.34
C HIS A 38 -25.87 0.88 -2.25
N GLY A 39 -26.46 -0.30 -2.05
CA GLY A 39 -27.44 -0.87 -2.97
C GLY A 39 -28.68 0.00 -3.20
N GLU A 40 -29.15 0.71 -2.19
CA GLU A 40 -30.37 1.53 -2.29
C GLU A 40 -30.10 2.93 -2.84
N CYS A 41 -29.14 3.66 -2.26
CA CYS A 41 -28.90 5.06 -2.61
C CYS A 41 -27.76 5.28 -3.61
N GLN A 42 -27.12 4.19 -4.06
CA GLN A 42 -26.03 4.18 -5.04
C GLN A 42 -24.83 5.07 -4.66
N THR A 43 -24.69 5.42 -3.38
CA THR A 43 -23.56 6.21 -2.89
C THR A 43 -22.34 5.33 -2.66
N ARG A 44 -21.14 5.91 -2.81
CA ARG A 44 -19.89 5.18 -2.60
C ARG A 44 -19.69 4.83 -1.13
N ILE A 45 -19.40 3.56 -0.84
CA ILE A 45 -19.17 3.09 0.53
C ILE A 45 -17.82 3.62 1.05
N GLN A 46 -17.84 4.14 2.28
CA GLN A 46 -16.64 4.52 3.03
C GLN A 46 -16.25 3.39 3.98
N GLN A 47 -15.00 2.94 3.90
CA GLN A 47 -14.48 1.86 4.75
C GLN A 47 -13.93 2.47 6.04
N LYS A 48 -14.58 2.17 7.16
CA LYS A 48 -14.17 2.60 8.50
C LYS A 48 -13.58 1.44 9.26
N ARG A 49 -12.51 1.69 10.01
CA ARG A 49 -11.88 0.67 10.86
C ARG A 49 -12.55 0.71 12.23
N TRP A 50 -13.18 -0.38 12.64
CA TRP A 50 -13.95 -0.47 13.89
C TRP A 50 -13.26 -1.44 14.86
N CYS A 51 -13.16 -1.05 16.14
CA CYS A 51 -12.68 -1.93 17.20
C CYS A 51 -13.86 -2.50 17.98
N SER A 52 -14.07 -3.81 17.91
CA SER A 52 -15.18 -4.49 18.59
C SER A 52 -15.12 -4.41 20.12
N HIS A 53 -13.94 -4.24 20.70
CA HIS A 53 -13.78 -4.16 22.16
C HIS A 53 -14.15 -2.78 22.71
N CYS A 54 -13.79 -1.71 21.99
CA CYS A 54 -14.05 -0.34 22.41
C CYS A 54 -15.32 0.26 21.80
N GLU A 55 -16.03 -0.52 20.97
CA GLU A 55 -17.23 -0.14 20.23
C GLU A 55 -17.09 1.24 19.56
N ARG A 56 -15.94 1.49 18.93
CA ARG A 56 -15.66 2.76 18.26
C ARG A 56 -14.85 2.60 16.99
N GLU A 57 -14.98 3.60 16.13
CA GLU A 57 -14.11 3.79 14.97
C GLU A 57 -12.71 4.19 15.45
N VAL A 58 -11.69 3.54 14.88
CA VAL A 58 -10.28 3.75 15.25
C VAL A 58 -9.56 4.46 14.11
N PRO A 59 -8.96 5.64 14.35
CA PRO A 59 -8.17 6.34 13.36
C PRO A 59 -6.87 5.57 13.08
N ASN A 60 -6.31 5.76 11.88
CA ASN A 60 -5.10 5.05 11.46
C ASN A 60 -3.88 5.31 12.38
N SER A 61 -3.86 6.43 13.09
CA SER A 61 -2.82 6.80 14.07
C SER A 61 -2.81 5.91 15.32
N GLU A 62 -3.93 5.31 15.68
CA GLU A 62 -4.05 4.42 16.85
C GLU A 62 -3.83 2.95 16.48
N ILE A 63 -3.60 2.64 15.20
CA ILE A 63 -3.48 1.28 14.70
C ILE A 63 -2.01 0.87 14.65
N VAL A 64 -1.66 -0.09 15.50
CA VAL A 64 -0.35 -0.72 15.51
C VAL A 64 -0.35 -2.02 14.71
N LYS A 65 0.80 -2.39 14.15
CA LYS A 65 0.97 -3.69 13.48
C LYS A 65 1.39 -4.73 14.52
N GLY A 66 0.68 -5.85 14.58
CA GLY A 66 1.02 -6.97 15.46
C GLY A 66 1.30 -8.24 14.65
N TYR A 67 2.29 -9.02 15.06
CA TYR A 67 2.54 -10.37 14.54
C TYR A 67 2.04 -11.42 15.53
N GLU A 68 1.23 -12.37 15.05
CA GLU A 68 0.71 -13.47 15.88
C GLU A 68 1.76 -14.57 16.00
N PHE A 69 2.28 -14.80 17.21
CA PHE A 69 3.29 -15.83 17.46
C PHE A 69 2.69 -17.08 18.12
N GLU A 70 1.55 -16.92 18.79
CA GLU A 70 0.74 -17.99 19.36
C GLU A 70 -0.72 -17.57 19.26
N LYS A 71 -1.66 -18.52 19.20
CA LYS A 71 -3.09 -18.24 19.00
C LYS A 71 -3.59 -17.21 20.01
N GLY A 72 -3.98 -16.03 19.52
CA GLY A 72 -4.47 -14.91 20.33
C GLY A 72 -3.41 -14.11 21.09
N ARG A 73 -2.12 -14.36 20.85
CA ARG A 73 -1.00 -13.58 21.40
C ARG A 73 -0.25 -12.87 20.28
N TYR A 74 -0.13 -11.56 20.40
CA TYR A 74 0.45 -10.69 19.38
C TYR A 74 1.68 -9.95 19.92
N VAL A 75 2.77 -9.91 19.17
CA VAL A 75 3.89 -8.98 19.39
C VAL A 75 3.62 -7.73 18.57
N VAL A 76 3.55 -6.57 19.23
CA VAL A 76 3.43 -5.28 18.53
C VAL A 76 4.78 -4.94 17.90
N MET A 77 4.79 -4.80 16.58
CA MET A 77 5.97 -4.37 15.82
C MET A 77 5.92 -2.85 15.66
N GLN A 78 6.99 -2.17 16.07
CA GLN A 78 7.14 -0.74 15.83
C GLN A 78 7.73 -0.49 14.43
N GLU A 79 7.54 0.71 13.90
CA GLU A 79 8.10 1.07 12.60
C GLU A 79 9.64 0.95 12.57
N ASP A 80 10.30 1.21 13.70
CA ASP A 80 11.75 1.05 13.87
C ASP A 80 12.22 -0.40 13.74
N ASP A 81 11.41 -1.37 14.18
CA ASP A 81 11.73 -2.79 14.04
C ASP A 81 11.66 -3.23 12.57
N MET A 82 10.69 -2.70 11.83
CA MET A 82 10.56 -2.94 10.39
C MET A 82 11.68 -2.28 9.57
N ALA A 83 12.25 -1.16 10.03
CA ALA A 83 13.40 -0.54 9.38
C ALA A 83 14.67 -1.39 9.52
N LYS A 84 14.89 -2.00 10.70
CA LYS A 84 16.07 -2.82 10.99
C LYS A 84 16.13 -4.14 10.21
N VAL A 85 14.98 -4.66 9.76
CA VAL A 85 14.88 -5.97 9.10
C VAL A 85 14.88 -5.86 7.57
N ARG A 86 14.83 -4.65 6.98
CA ARG A 86 14.94 -4.50 5.52
C ARG A 86 16.34 -4.95 5.07
N PRO A 87 16.47 -6.04 4.29
CA PRO A 87 17.73 -6.34 3.64
C PRO A 87 18.00 -5.27 2.57
N GLU A 88 19.25 -4.84 2.47
CA GLU A 88 19.71 -3.89 1.44
C GLU A 88 19.48 -4.40 0.01
#